data_AF-A0A4Y8MT16-F1
#
_entry.id   AF-A0A4Y8MT16-F1
#
_cell.length_a   1.000
_cell.length_b   1.000
_cell.length_c   1.000
_cell.angle_alpha   90.00
_cell.angle_beta   90.00
_cell.angle_gamma   90.00
#
_symmetry.space_group_name_H-M   'P 1'
#
loop_
_entity.id
_entity.type
_entity.pdbx_description
1 polymer ?
#
loop_
_entity_poly.entity_id
_entity_poly.type
_entity_poly.pdbx_seq_one_letter_code
_entity_poly.pdbx_strand_id
1 'polypeptide(L)'
;MTTKCTMFGIEIDAISMDTAAKTLARWLESPHARCRYVVTPNVDHIVKLRNSLAFQAAYAGASMVLADGKPLVLASRMMGRALKETVPGSDLVPSLLHQARSMNQPMRVFLLGAGSGVAERAARIITQRWPNVLIVGTYSPPFGFETLPSECNRILDEIAAAEPDLLIVGLGAPKQELWVHEYRARINAKVAICAGATIDFIAGEKARAPVWMRRTGLEWLHRIVTEPRRLLRRYAHDALVFPTVLVKELVSNAVARNK
;
A
#
# COMPACT_ATOMS: atom_id res chain seq x y z
N MET A 1 -19.04 -6.67 10.00
CA MET A 1 -18.81 -6.81 8.55
C MET A 1 -18.26 -5.50 8.03
N THR A 2 -17.11 -5.51 7.36
CA THR A 2 -16.56 -4.30 6.72
C THR A 2 -17.37 -3.99 5.47
N THR A 3 -17.88 -2.77 5.36
CA THR A 3 -18.56 -2.30 4.15
C THR A 3 -17.54 -2.22 3.02
N LYS A 4 -17.79 -2.89 1.90
CA LYS A 4 -16.97 -2.81 0.69
C LYS A 4 -17.66 -2.01 -0.40
N CYS A 5 -16.87 -1.42 -1.27
CA CYS A 5 -17.30 -0.64 -2.43
C CYS A 5 -16.62 -1.21 -3.68
N THR A 6 -17.40 -1.85 -4.56
CA THR A 6 -16.87 -2.53 -5.76
C THR A 6 -16.74 -1.58 -6.95
N MET A 7 -15.60 -0.94 -7.16
CA MET A 7 -15.39 0.01 -8.26
C MET A 7 -14.17 -0.36 -9.10
N PHE A 8 -14.23 -0.05 -10.39
CA PHE A 8 -13.13 -0.28 -11.34
C PHE A 8 -12.66 -1.74 -11.38
N GLY A 9 -13.58 -2.68 -11.16
CA GLY A 9 -13.30 -4.11 -11.14
C GLY A 9 -12.59 -4.62 -9.87
N ILE A 10 -12.49 -3.82 -8.81
CA ILE A 10 -11.94 -4.24 -7.51
C ILE A 10 -12.88 -3.91 -6.36
N GLU A 11 -12.82 -4.68 -5.27
CA GLU A 11 -13.50 -4.34 -4.03
C GLU A 11 -12.60 -3.49 -3.13
N ILE A 12 -13.04 -2.29 -2.79
CA ILE A 12 -12.31 -1.37 -1.89
C ILE A 12 -13.04 -1.30 -0.55
N ASP A 13 -12.32 -1.49 0.56
CA ASP A 13 -12.88 -1.38 1.91
C ASP A 13 -13.24 0.08 2.23
N ALA A 14 -14.51 0.34 2.53
CA ALA A 14 -15.05 1.64 2.86
C ALA A 14 -14.89 1.97 4.35
N ILE A 15 -13.65 1.89 4.84
CA ILE A 15 -13.29 2.09 6.25
C ILE A 15 -12.41 3.33 6.46
N SER A 16 -12.37 3.83 7.70
CA SER A 16 -11.48 4.91 8.09
C SER A 16 -10.06 4.42 8.36
N MET A 17 -9.09 5.33 8.37
CA MET A 17 -7.71 5.14 8.80
C MET A 17 -7.64 4.51 10.20
N ASP A 18 -8.44 5.02 11.15
CA ASP A 18 -8.52 4.48 12.50
C ASP A 18 -9.04 3.03 12.50
N THR A 19 -10.08 2.74 11.73
CA THR A 19 -10.63 1.38 11.62
C THR A 19 -9.65 0.43 10.94
N ALA A 20 -8.95 0.88 9.90
CA ALA A 20 -7.91 0.12 9.22
C ALA A 20 -6.77 -0.21 10.19
N ALA A 21 -6.20 0.79 10.86
CA ALA A 21 -5.10 0.60 11.81
C ALA A 21 -5.49 -0.35 12.96
N LYS A 22 -6.67 -0.16 13.58
CA LYS A 22 -7.19 -1.07 14.61
C LYS A 22 -7.41 -2.50 14.10
N THR A 23 -7.79 -2.65 12.84
CA THR A 23 -7.95 -3.99 12.24
C THR A 23 -6.60 -4.66 12.02
N LEU A 24 -5.59 -3.90 11.57
CA LEU A 24 -4.22 -4.41 11.43
C LEU A 24 -3.61 -4.77 12.80
N ALA A 25 -3.81 -3.95 13.83
CA ALA A 25 -3.37 -4.28 15.19
C ALA A 25 -3.93 -5.62 15.66
N ARG A 26 -5.24 -5.84 15.48
CA ARG A 26 -5.87 -7.15 15.79
C ARG A 26 -5.29 -8.30 14.95
N TRP A 27 -4.92 -8.05 13.69
CA TRP A 27 -4.28 -9.08 12.86
C TRP A 27 -2.88 -9.45 13.36
N LEU A 28 -2.13 -8.48 13.88
CA LEU A 28 -0.81 -8.70 14.47
C LEU A 28 -0.87 -9.45 15.81
N GLU A 29 -1.95 -9.30 16.57
CA GLU A 29 -2.20 -10.03 17.82
C GLU A 29 -2.75 -11.44 17.60
N SER A 30 -3.34 -11.71 16.43
CA SER A 30 -3.89 -13.02 16.09
C SER A 30 -2.78 -14.09 16.07
N PRO A 31 -2.95 -15.24 16.74
CA PRO A 31 -2.02 -16.35 16.62
C PRO A 31 -1.97 -16.87 15.17
N HIS A 32 -0.76 -17.23 14.75
CA HIS A 32 -0.37 -17.91 13.50
C HIS A 32 -1.48 -18.08 12.45
N ALA A 33 -1.70 -17.00 11.68
CA ALA A 33 -2.51 -17.03 10.47
C ALA A 33 -1.61 -16.93 9.24
N ARG A 34 -2.10 -17.41 8.09
CA ARG A 34 -1.49 -17.09 6.79
C ARG A 34 -1.30 -15.57 6.66
N CYS A 35 -0.23 -15.15 6.00
CA CYS A 35 0.08 -13.74 5.79
C CYS A 35 -1.14 -13.00 5.20
N ARG A 36 -1.62 -11.97 5.90
CA ARG A 36 -2.69 -11.09 5.43
C ARG A 36 -2.05 -9.86 4.82
N TYR A 37 -2.29 -9.61 3.54
CA TYR A 37 -1.69 -8.47 2.87
C TYR A 37 -2.68 -7.36 2.55
N VAL A 38 -2.16 -6.14 2.57
CA VAL A 38 -2.89 -4.88 2.39
C VAL A 38 -2.35 -4.18 1.15
N VAL A 39 -3.26 -3.71 0.30
CA VAL A 39 -2.92 -2.91 -0.89
C VAL A 39 -3.64 -1.57 -0.86
N THR A 40 -3.01 -0.53 -1.39
CA THR A 40 -3.56 0.83 -1.37
C THR A 40 -3.69 1.40 -2.79
N PRO A 41 -4.78 1.09 -3.54
CA PRO A 41 -4.95 1.55 -4.91
C PRO A 41 -5.03 3.08 -4.98
N ASN A 42 -4.34 3.67 -5.96
CA ASN A 42 -4.51 5.05 -6.40
C ASN A 42 -4.79 5.05 -7.91
N VAL A 43 -4.90 6.22 -8.53
CA VAL A 43 -5.29 6.34 -9.95
C VAL A 43 -4.43 5.49 -10.90
N ASP A 44 -3.11 5.46 -10.70
CA ASP A 44 -2.19 4.65 -11.51
C ASP A 44 -2.44 3.15 -11.34
N HIS A 45 -2.79 2.71 -10.13
CA HIS A 45 -3.18 1.33 -9.89
C HIS A 45 -4.46 0.98 -10.66
N ILE A 46 -5.47 1.87 -10.64
CA ILE A 46 -6.71 1.68 -11.40
C ILE A 46 -6.44 1.59 -12.90
N VAL A 47 -5.56 2.45 -13.43
CA VAL A 47 -5.16 2.40 -14.85
C VAL A 47 -4.44 1.09 -15.19
N LYS A 48 -3.50 0.65 -14.35
CA LYS A 48 -2.76 -0.62 -14.54
C LYS A 48 -3.66 -1.86 -14.43
N LEU A 49 -4.63 -1.85 -13.52
CA LEU A 49 -5.58 -2.96 -13.30
C LEU A 49 -6.34 -3.32 -14.57
N ARG A 50 -6.66 -2.35 -15.41
CA ARG A 50 -7.40 -2.59 -16.67
C ARG A 50 -6.65 -3.48 -17.66
N ASN A 51 -5.32 -3.50 -17.58
CA ASN A 51 -4.47 -4.14 -18.59
C ASN A 51 -3.71 -5.35 -18.03
N SER A 52 -4.00 -5.80 -16.81
CA SER A 52 -3.27 -6.90 -16.18
C SER A 52 -4.17 -7.79 -15.32
N LEU A 53 -4.47 -8.98 -15.82
CA LEU A 53 -5.20 -10.02 -15.07
C LEU A 53 -4.45 -10.45 -13.80
N ALA A 54 -3.12 -10.54 -13.86
CA ALA A 54 -2.29 -10.86 -12.70
C ALA A 54 -2.44 -9.79 -11.61
N PHE A 55 -2.49 -8.50 -11.99
CA PHE A 55 -2.68 -7.42 -11.03
C PHE A 55 -4.11 -7.42 -10.45
N GLN A 56 -5.12 -7.75 -11.25
CA GLN A 56 -6.49 -7.95 -10.75
C GLN A 56 -6.55 -9.10 -9.73
N ALA A 57 -5.91 -10.23 -10.02
CA ALA A 57 -5.80 -11.36 -9.09
C ALA A 57 -5.10 -10.97 -7.78
N ALA A 58 -4.04 -10.16 -7.88
CA ALA A 58 -3.34 -9.63 -6.71
C ALA A 58 -4.25 -8.76 -5.82
N TYR A 59 -5.14 -7.98 -6.39
CA TYR A 59 -6.14 -7.21 -5.63
C TYR A 59 -7.26 -8.09 -5.07
N ALA A 60 -7.76 -9.05 -5.84
CA ALA A 60 -8.80 -9.97 -5.40
C ALA A 60 -8.34 -10.86 -4.23
N GLY A 61 -7.05 -11.21 -4.18
CA GLY A 61 -6.46 -11.97 -3.08
C GLY A 61 -6.13 -11.14 -1.83
N ALA A 62 -6.22 -9.80 -1.88
CA ALA A 62 -5.82 -8.94 -0.79
C ALA A 62 -6.79 -9.05 0.39
N SER A 63 -6.26 -9.06 1.61
CA SER A 63 -7.08 -9.11 2.83
C SER A 63 -7.73 -7.77 3.15
N MET A 64 -7.16 -6.67 2.68
CA MET A 64 -7.72 -5.32 2.79
C MET A 64 -7.25 -4.45 1.61
N VAL A 65 -8.17 -3.69 1.04
CA VAL A 65 -7.93 -2.80 -0.10
C VAL A 65 -8.35 -1.38 0.31
N LEU A 66 -7.39 -0.46 0.40
CA LEU A 66 -7.59 0.87 0.99
C LEU A 66 -7.39 1.99 -0.02
N ALA A 67 -8.37 2.87 -0.17
CA ALA A 67 -8.27 3.96 -1.14
C ALA A 67 -7.11 4.93 -0.85
N ASP A 68 -6.14 5.01 -1.76
CA ASP A 68 -5.04 5.97 -1.73
C ASP A 68 -5.33 7.11 -2.72
N GLY A 69 -5.61 8.29 -2.15
CA GLY A 69 -5.81 9.52 -2.90
C GLY A 69 -7.27 9.93 -3.13
N LYS A 70 -7.47 11.24 -3.18
CA LYS A 70 -8.80 11.85 -3.30
C LYS A 70 -9.58 11.49 -4.57
N PRO A 71 -8.97 11.28 -5.76
CA PRO A 71 -9.73 10.95 -6.96
C PRO A 71 -10.60 9.70 -6.80
N LEU A 72 -10.13 8.67 -6.10
CA LEU A 72 -10.90 7.45 -5.85
C LEU A 72 -12.08 7.71 -4.91
N VAL A 73 -11.86 8.48 -3.85
CA VAL A 73 -12.93 8.86 -2.91
C VAL A 73 -13.99 9.70 -3.62
N LEU A 74 -13.59 10.66 -4.46
CA LEU A 74 -14.52 11.46 -5.26
C LEU A 74 -15.31 10.60 -6.25
N ALA A 75 -14.64 9.71 -6.99
CA ALA A 75 -15.28 8.77 -7.88
C ALA A 75 -16.32 7.92 -7.15
N SER A 76 -16.03 7.44 -5.94
CA SER A 76 -16.99 6.69 -5.13
C SER A 76 -18.28 7.48 -4.89
N ARG A 77 -18.13 8.74 -4.49
CA ARG A 77 -19.26 9.63 -4.17
C ARG A 77 -20.12 9.90 -5.40
N MET A 78 -19.50 10.11 -6.56
CA MET A 78 -20.21 10.27 -7.84
C MET A 78 -21.03 9.02 -8.21
N MET A 79 -20.57 7.84 -7.80
CA MET A 79 -21.29 6.57 -8.03
C MET A 79 -22.40 6.30 -7.02
N GLY A 80 -22.65 7.22 -6.07
CA GLY A 80 -23.57 7.00 -4.95
C GLY A 80 -23.03 6.01 -3.92
N ARG A 81 -21.71 5.79 -3.90
CA ARG A 81 -21.02 4.91 -2.95
C ARG A 81 -20.18 5.77 -2.01
N ALA A 82 -19.97 5.31 -0.78
CA ALA A 82 -19.33 6.13 0.24
C ALA A 82 -18.04 5.48 0.75
N LEU A 83 -16.95 5.61 -0.02
CA LEU A 83 -15.64 5.53 0.62
C LEU A 83 -15.55 6.67 1.63
N LYS A 84 -15.24 6.34 2.89
CA LYS A 84 -15.27 7.31 3.99
C LYS A 84 -14.18 8.37 3.82
N GLU A 85 -12.95 7.92 3.60
CA GLU A 85 -11.78 8.78 3.46
C GLU A 85 -10.65 8.09 2.68
N THR A 86 -9.56 8.83 2.47
CA THR A 86 -8.32 8.29 1.92
C THR A 86 -7.48 7.65 3.01
N VAL A 87 -6.97 6.45 2.78
CA VAL A 87 -6.12 5.71 3.71
C VAL A 87 -4.82 5.32 2.96
N PRO A 88 -3.90 6.28 2.72
CA PRO A 88 -2.66 6.00 2.01
C PRO A 88 -1.72 5.16 2.89
N GLY A 89 -0.98 4.24 2.27
CA GLY A 89 0.02 3.43 2.98
C GLY A 89 1.06 4.26 3.74
N SER A 90 1.38 5.45 3.23
CA SER A 90 2.34 6.39 3.81
C SER A 90 1.86 7.06 5.10
N ASP A 91 0.56 7.03 5.40
CA ASP A 91 0.00 7.47 6.68
C ASP A 91 -0.42 6.26 7.54
N LEU A 92 -0.88 5.18 6.91
CA LEU A 92 -1.26 3.94 7.57
C LEU A 92 -0.10 3.29 8.33
N VAL A 93 1.07 3.19 7.70
CA VAL A 93 2.26 2.59 8.33
C VAL A 93 2.66 3.36 9.59
N PRO A 94 2.92 4.69 9.55
CA PRO A 94 3.20 5.45 10.78
C PRO A 94 2.12 5.36 11.85
N SER A 95 0.84 5.32 11.46
CA SER A 95 -0.29 5.14 12.39
C SER A 95 -0.21 3.79 13.10
N LEU A 96 0.06 2.71 12.37
CA LEU A 96 0.23 1.36 12.93
C LEU A 96 1.48 1.26 13.83
N LEU A 97 2.61 1.84 13.40
CA LEU A 97 3.82 1.92 14.24
C LEU A 97 3.56 2.69 15.54
N HIS A 98 2.69 3.70 15.52
CA HIS A 98 2.30 4.41 16.72
C HIS A 98 1.47 3.55 17.68
N GLN A 99 0.59 2.70 17.15
CA GLN A 99 -0.20 1.75 17.95
C GLN A 99 0.66 0.69 18.62
N ALA A 100 1.87 0.40 18.11
CA ALA A 100 2.80 -0.50 18.78
C ALA A 100 3.09 -0.07 20.23
N ARG A 101 2.98 1.22 20.58
CA ARG A 101 3.20 1.71 21.95
C ARG A 101 2.26 1.10 22.99
N SER A 102 1.06 0.66 22.60
CA SER A 102 0.11 0.01 23.51
C SER A 102 0.22 -1.51 23.53
N MET A 103 1.17 -2.10 22.78
CA MET A 103 1.37 -3.55 22.74
C MET A 103 2.25 -4.01 23.90
N ASN A 104 1.94 -5.19 24.45
CA ASN A 104 2.70 -5.79 25.56
C ASN A 104 4.11 -6.25 25.15
N GLN A 105 4.31 -6.54 23.86
CA GLN A 105 5.59 -6.98 23.29
C GLN A 105 5.98 -6.03 22.16
N PRO A 106 7.29 -5.79 21.93
CA PRO A 106 7.75 -5.00 20.80
C PRO A 106 7.27 -5.60 19.49
N MET A 107 6.72 -4.75 18.61
CA MET A 107 6.30 -5.19 17.28
C MET A 107 7.52 -5.38 16.39
N ARG A 108 7.68 -6.59 15.83
CA ARG A 108 8.79 -6.95 14.95
C ARG A 108 8.48 -6.54 13.51
N VAL A 109 9.33 -5.72 12.91
CA VAL A 109 9.10 -5.15 11.57
C VAL A 109 10.26 -5.46 10.63
N PHE A 110 9.93 -5.93 9.42
CA PHE A 110 10.88 -6.11 8.33
C PHE A 110 10.61 -5.09 7.21
N LEU A 111 11.66 -4.45 6.69
CA LEU A 111 11.56 -3.48 5.59
C LEU A 111 12.09 -4.09 4.29
N LEU A 112 11.23 -4.30 3.30
CA LEU A 112 11.60 -4.85 2.00
C LEU A 112 11.44 -3.78 0.90
N GLY A 113 12.53 -3.40 0.24
CA GLY A 113 12.56 -2.44 -0.86
C GLY A 113 13.26 -1.13 -0.54
N ALA A 114 12.83 -0.06 -1.19
CA ALA A 114 13.57 1.20 -1.34
C ALA A 114 14.92 1.02 -2.07
N GLY A 115 15.73 2.09 -2.15
CA GLY A 115 17.08 2.03 -2.68
C GLY A 115 18.10 1.52 -1.66
N SER A 116 19.30 1.16 -2.13
CA SER A 116 20.40 0.73 -1.27
C SER A 116 20.69 1.75 -0.16
N GLY A 117 20.74 1.27 1.09
CA GLY A 117 20.98 2.11 2.27
C GLY A 117 19.77 2.91 2.78
N VAL A 118 18.65 2.95 2.03
CA VAL A 118 17.45 3.72 2.40
C VAL A 118 16.66 2.99 3.49
N ALA A 119 16.49 1.67 3.37
CA ALA A 119 15.78 0.86 4.35
C ALA A 119 16.50 0.87 5.71
N GLU A 120 17.83 0.83 5.73
CA GLU A 120 18.65 0.90 6.93
C GLU A 120 18.54 2.27 7.61
N ARG A 121 18.44 3.36 6.84
CA ARG A 121 18.15 4.70 7.37
C ARG A 121 16.74 4.77 7.97
N ALA A 122 15.74 4.25 7.26
CA ALA A 122 14.38 4.17 7.77
C ALA A 122 14.33 3.37 9.07
N ALA A 123 15.08 2.27 9.17
CA ALA A 123 15.15 1.44 10.36
C ALA A 123 15.64 2.23 11.58
N ARG A 124 16.74 2.99 11.43
CA ARG A 124 17.25 3.85 12.51
C ARG A 124 16.23 4.89 12.97
N ILE A 125 15.56 5.55 12.03
CA ILE A 125 14.52 6.55 12.34
C ILE A 125 13.34 5.89 13.04
N ILE A 126 12.95 4.69 12.61
CA ILE A 126 11.84 3.96 13.23
C ILE A 126 12.16 3.63 14.69
N THR A 127 13.33 3.04 14.96
CA THR A 127 13.75 2.68 16.31
C THR A 127 13.80 3.90 17.24
N GLN A 128 14.23 5.06 16.74
CA GLN A 128 14.26 6.30 17.52
C GLN A 128 12.86 6.87 17.80
N ARG A 129 11.96 6.83 16.81
CA ARG A 129 10.65 7.49 16.90
C ARG A 129 9.57 6.62 17.55
N TRP A 130 9.68 5.30 17.42
CA TRP A 130 8.76 4.31 17.97
C TRP A 130 9.52 3.25 18.78
N PRO A 131 9.83 3.52 20.07
CA PRO A 131 10.67 2.63 20.88
C PRO A 131 10.14 1.20 21.07
N ASN A 132 8.83 0.98 20.94
CA ASN A 132 8.22 -0.35 21.00
C ASN A 132 8.15 -1.07 19.64
N VAL A 133 8.95 -0.61 18.67
CA VAL A 133 9.08 -1.21 17.34
C VAL A 133 10.52 -1.70 17.19
N LEU A 134 10.67 -3.00 16.95
CA LEU A 134 11.95 -3.64 16.68
C LEU A 134 12.07 -3.89 15.18
N ILE A 135 13.03 -3.25 14.53
CA ILE A 135 13.37 -3.61 13.14
C ILE A 135 14.21 -4.89 13.16
N VAL A 136 13.66 -5.97 12.62
CA VAL A 136 14.28 -7.30 12.65
C VAL A 136 15.00 -7.65 11.34
N GLY A 137 14.84 -6.82 10.30
CA GLY A 137 15.57 -6.96 9.05
C GLY A 137 15.25 -5.86 8.06
N THR A 138 16.20 -5.61 7.16
CA THR A 138 16.03 -4.73 6.02
C THR A 138 16.64 -5.40 4.80
N TYR A 139 15.98 -5.28 3.65
CA TYR A 139 16.53 -5.80 2.40
C TYR A 139 16.07 -4.98 1.20
N SER A 140 17.03 -4.54 0.38
CA SER A 140 16.80 -3.79 -0.85
C SER A 140 17.21 -4.66 -2.05
N PRO A 141 16.28 -5.42 -2.67
CA PRO A 141 16.62 -6.31 -3.76
C PRO A 141 17.10 -5.54 -5.01
N PRO A 142 17.92 -6.17 -5.87
CA PRO A 142 18.34 -5.58 -7.13
C PRO A 142 17.15 -5.39 -8.09
N PHE A 143 17.31 -4.50 -9.07
CA PHE A 143 16.30 -4.34 -10.12
C PHE A 143 16.14 -5.63 -10.91
N GLY A 144 14.89 -6.07 -11.11
CA GLY A 144 14.56 -7.30 -11.83
C GLY A 144 14.63 -8.57 -10.98
N PHE A 145 14.82 -8.47 -9.66
CA PHE A 145 14.85 -9.64 -8.77
C PHE A 145 13.61 -10.54 -8.90
N GLU A 146 12.46 -9.97 -9.24
CA GLU A 146 11.20 -10.71 -9.36
C GLU A 146 11.22 -11.79 -10.45
N THR A 147 12.15 -11.70 -11.41
CA THR A 147 12.35 -12.70 -12.45
C THR A 147 13.43 -13.72 -12.08
N LEU A 148 14.05 -13.61 -10.89
CA LEU A 148 15.12 -14.47 -10.40
C LEU A 148 14.60 -15.31 -9.23
N PRO A 149 14.20 -16.58 -9.46
CA PRO A 149 13.66 -17.43 -8.40
C PRO A 149 14.59 -17.58 -7.19
N SER A 150 15.91 -17.59 -7.41
CA SER A 150 16.91 -17.64 -6.34
C SER A 150 16.84 -16.42 -5.43
N GLU A 151 16.66 -15.23 -5.99
CA GLU A 151 16.58 -13.99 -5.23
C GLU A 151 15.24 -13.87 -4.51
N CYS A 152 14.14 -14.27 -5.13
CA CYS A 152 12.85 -14.39 -4.45
C CYS A 152 12.89 -15.37 -3.27
N ASN A 153 13.54 -16.52 -3.43
CA ASN A 153 13.72 -17.49 -2.35
C ASN A 153 14.58 -16.92 -1.23
N ARG A 154 15.69 -16.26 -1.56
CA ARG A 154 16.54 -15.57 -0.58
C ARG A 154 15.75 -14.55 0.24
N ILE A 155 14.93 -13.71 -0.40
CA ILE A 155 14.08 -12.74 0.30
C ILE A 155 13.14 -13.46 1.29
N LEU A 156 12.54 -14.56 0.87
CA LEU A 156 11.65 -15.35 1.73
C LEU A 156 12.40 -15.98 2.89
N ASP A 157 13.60 -16.48 2.67
CA ASP A 157 14.45 -17.08 3.72
C ASP A 157 14.90 -16.01 4.73
N GLU A 158 15.28 -14.81 4.28
CA GLU A 158 15.62 -13.68 5.15
C GLU A 158 14.40 -13.22 5.98
N ILE A 159 13.21 -13.15 5.37
CA ILE A 159 11.97 -12.85 6.10
C ILE A 159 11.65 -13.95 7.11
N ALA A 160 11.80 -15.22 6.72
CA ALA A 160 11.53 -16.37 7.58
C ALA A 160 12.45 -16.40 8.80
N ALA A 161 13.76 -16.20 8.60
CA ALA A 161 14.74 -16.14 9.68
C ALA A 161 14.51 -14.93 10.62
N ALA A 162 13.99 -13.83 10.10
CA ALA A 162 13.71 -12.63 10.89
C ALA A 162 12.38 -12.69 11.66
N GLU A 163 11.47 -13.60 11.33
CA GLU A 163 10.15 -13.76 11.97
C GLU A 163 9.43 -12.43 12.28
N PRO A 164 9.16 -11.56 11.28
CA PRO A 164 8.50 -10.29 11.53
C PRO A 164 7.00 -10.46 11.79
N ASP A 165 6.43 -9.62 12.65
CA ASP A 165 4.98 -9.46 12.74
C ASP A 165 4.46 -8.72 11.50
N LEU A 166 5.18 -7.66 11.10
CA LEU A 166 4.82 -6.75 10.03
C LEU A 166 5.92 -6.68 8.96
N LEU A 167 5.55 -6.97 7.71
CA LEU A 167 6.37 -6.74 6.53
C LEU A 167 5.92 -5.46 5.82
N ILE A 168 6.80 -4.46 5.72
CA ILE A 168 6.55 -3.23 4.96
C ILE A 168 7.24 -3.39 3.60
N VAL A 169 6.46 -3.37 2.52
CA VAL A 169 6.95 -3.58 1.15
C VAL A 169 6.94 -2.27 0.39
N GLY A 170 8.12 -1.80 0.00
CA GLY A 170 8.38 -0.58 -0.75
C GLY A 170 9.08 -0.84 -2.08
N LEU A 171 8.57 -1.78 -2.87
CA LEU A 171 9.13 -2.15 -4.19
C LEU A 171 8.49 -1.35 -5.35
N GLY A 172 7.39 -0.64 -5.05
CA GLY A 172 6.59 0.07 -6.04
C GLY A 172 5.64 -0.84 -6.81
N ALA A 173 4.61 -0.24 -7.40
CA ALA A 173 3.57 -0.96 -8.11
C ALA A 173 3.81 -1.04 -9.62
N PRO A 174 3.46 -2.16 -10.28
CA PRO A 174 2.67 -3.28 -9.74
C PRO A 174 3.50 -4.36 -9.01
N LYS A 175 4.83 -4.18 -8.95
CA LYS A 175 5.77 -5.21 -8.48
C LYS A 175 5.46 -5.72 -7.08
N GLN A 176 5.23 -4.82 -6.12
CA GLN A 176 4.99 -5.19 -4.73
C GLN A 176 3.70 -6.03 -4.57
N GLU A 177 2.61 -5.66 -5.22
CA GLU A 177 1.34 -6.38 -5.10
C GLU A 177 1.44 -7.76 -5.75
N LEU A 178 2.07 -7.85 -6.93
CA LEU A 178 2.29 -9.11 -7.63
C LEU A 178 3.18 -10.05 -6.82
N TRP A 179 4.31 -9.55 -6.31
CA TRP A 179 5.25 -10.36 -5.53
C TRP A 179 4.63 -10.85 -4.22
N VAL A 180 3.95 -9.96 -3.48
CA VAL A 180 3.27 -10.36 -2.24
C VAL A 180 2.14 -11.34 -2.53
N HIS A 181 1.35 -11.13 -3.59
CA HIS A 181 0.31 -12.08 -3.96
C HIS A 181 0.89 -13.45 -4.28
N GLU A 182 1.90 -13.52 -5.15
CA GLU A 182 2.54 -14.77 -5.56
C GLU A 182 3.06 -15.56 -4.36
N TYR A 183 3.79 -14.89 -3.45
CA TYR A 183 4.47 -15.55 -2.34
C TYR A 183 3.71 -15.52 -1.02
N ARG A 184 2.47 -15.04 -0.96
CA ARG A 184 1.67 -14.87 0.28
C ARG A 184 1.60 -16.11 1.17
N ALA A 185 1.65 -17.31 0.59
CA ALA A 185 1.61 -18.57 1.34
C ALA A 185 2.96 -18.92 2.00
N ARG A 186 4.06 -18.35 1.51
CA ARG A 186 5.43 -18.57 1.98
C ARG A 186 5.98 -17.41 2.81
N ILE A 187 5.37 -16.22 2.72
CA ILE A 187 5.76 -15.06 3.54
C ILE A 187 5.49 -15.38 5.01
N ASN A 188 6.56 -15.51 5.80
CA ASN A 188 6.49 -15.74 7.24
C ASN A 188 6.33 -14.41 8.01
N ALA A 189 5.25 -13.69 7.71
CA ALA A 189 4.86 -12.48 8.42
C ALA A 189 3.34 -12.49 8.63
N LYS A 190 2.86 -11.98 9.77
CA LYS A 190 1.41 -11.94 10.04
C LYS A 190 0.70 -10.99 9.09
N VAL A 191 1.30 -9.82 8.85
CA VAL A 191 0.75 -8.78 7.96
C VAL A 191 1.83 -8.30 6.99
N ALA A 192 1.45 -8.12 5.72
CA ALA A 192 2.28 -7.41 4.74
C ALA A 192 1.54 -6.17 4.20
N ILE A 193 2.22 -5.03 4.12
CA ILE A 193 1.64 -3.79 3.58
C ILE A 193 2.42 -3.35 2.34
N CYS A 194 1.74 -3.35 1.20
CA CYS A 194 2.24 -2.77 -0.05
C CYS A 194 2.20 -1.24 0.05
N ALA A 195 3.26 -0.64 0.60
CA ALA A 195 3.30 0.75 1.03
C ALA A 195 4.08 1.68 0.06
N GLY A 196 4.61 1.17 -1.05
CA GLY A 196 5.30 1.98 -2.06
C GLY A 196 6.43 2.82 -1.46
N ALA A 197 6.42 4.14 -1.71
CA ALA A 197 7.47 5.06 -1.26
C ALA A 197 7.49 5.36 0.25
N THR A 198 6.75 4.61 1.06
CA THR A 198 6.66 4.83 2.51
C THR A 198 8.02 4.68 3.20
N ILE A 199 8.84 3.70 2.78
CA ILE A 199 10.19 3.53 3.31
C ILE A 199 11.05 4.76 2.97
N ASP A 200 10.99 5.25 1.73
CA ASP A 200 11.69 6.48 1.31
C ASP A 200 11.27 7.70 2.14
N PHE A 201 9.97 7.85 2.42
CA PHE A 201 9.46 8.97 3.22
C PHE A 201 9.94 8.90 4.68
N ILE A 202 9.97 7.71 5.28
CA ILE A 202 10.46 7.52 6.64
C ILE A 202 11.97 7.77 6.70
N ALA A 203 12.73 7.31 5.70
CA ALA A 203 14.16 7.52 5.58
C ALA A 203 14.56 8.99 5.35
N GLY A 204 13.60 9.87 5.03
CA GLY A 204 13.88 11.25 4.60
C GLY A 204 14.43 11.36 3.19
N GLU A 205 14.47 10.26 2.42
CA GLU A 205 14.91 10.24 1.03
C GLU A 205 13.96 11.05 0.13
N LYS A 206 12.68 11.07 0.50
CA LYS A 206 11.65 11.85 -0.18
C LYS A 206 10.90 12.72 0.81
N ALA A 207 10.61 13.94 0.40
CA ALA A 207 9.76 14.83 1.17
C ALA A 207 8.28 14.48 0.95
N ARG A 208 7.51 14.34 2.05
CA ARG A 208 6.05 14.34 1.98
C ARG A 208 5.55 15.73 1.63
N ALA A 209 4.43 15.80 0.89
CA ALA A 209 3.77 17.07 0.65
C ALA A 209 3.36 17.76 1.97
N PRO A 210 3.41 19.10 2.06
CA PRO A 210 2.91 19.86 3.21
C PRO A 210 1.50 19.42 3.62
N VAL A 211 1.19 19.50 4.93
CA VAL A 211 -0.11 19.07 5.48
C VAL A 211 -1.28 19.73 4.76
N TRP A 212 -1.19 21.03 4.47
CA TRP A 212 -2.24 21.76 3.77
C TRP A 212 -2.47 21.22 2.35
N MET A 213 -1.40 20.89 1.60
CA MET A 213 -1.51 20.28 0.26
C MET A 213 -2.13 18.89 0.32
N ARG A 214 -1.77 18.07 1.32
CA ARG A 214 -2.39 16.75 1.53
C ARG A 214 -3.89 16.88 1.83
N ARG A 215 -4.25 17.81 2.72
CA ARG A 215 -5.64 18.10 3.09
C ARG A 215 -6.46 18.66 1.94
N THR A 216 -5.89 19.46 1.05
CA THR A 216 -6.58 19.98 -0.15
C THR A 216 -6.55 19.00 -1.32
N GLY A 217 -5.67 17.99 -1.30
CA GLY A 217 -5.55 16.99 -2.37
C GLY A 217 -4.57 17.39 -3.46
N LEU A 218 -3.72 18.37 -3.21
CA LEU A 218 -2.66 18.86 -4.09
C LEU A 218 -1.34 18.09 -3.94
N GLU A 219 -1.34 16.95 -3.25
CA GLU A 219 -0.15 16.12 -3.08
C GLU A 219 0.43 15.66 -4.42
N TRP A 220 -0.42 15.43 -5.44
CA TRP A 220 0.05 15.10 -6.79
C TRP A 220 0.90 16.22 -7.42
N LEU A 221 0.54 17.50 -7.18
CA LEU A 221 1.27 18.65 -7.71
C LEU A 221 2.66 18.76 -7.06
N HIS A 222 2.71 18.64 -5.73
CA HIS A 222 3.98 18.57 -5.00
C HIS A 222 4.87 17.45 -5.55
N ARG A 223 4.30 16.26 -5.75
CA ARG A 223 5.03 15.11 -6.27
C ARG A 223 5.59 15.35 -7.67
N ILE A 224 4.83 15.99 -8.57
CA ILE A 224 5.32 16.39 -9.90
C ILE A 224 6.53 17.31 -9.79
N VAL A 225 6.49 18.31 -8.91
CA VAL A 225 7.61 19.25 -8.73
C VAL A 225 8.85 18.53 -8.20
N THR A 226 8.68 17.55 -7.30
CA THR A 226 9.81 16.81 -6.71
C THR A 226 10.39 15.71 -7.61
N GLU A 227 9.59 15.08 -8.47
CA GLU A 227 10.04 13.99 -9.36
C GLU A 227 9.50 14.17 -10.80
N PRO A 228 9.79 15.29 -11.49
CA PRO A 228 9.11 15.66 -12.72
C PRO A 228 9.32 14.65 -13.85
N ARG A 229 10.56 14.16 -14.04
CA ARG A 229 10.89 13.20 -15.11
C ARG A 229 10.08 11.91 -15.03
N ARG A 230 9.84 11.42 -13.80
CA ARG A 230 9.12 10.17 -13.56
C ARG A 230 7.61 10.39 -13.54
N LEU A 231 7.16 11.42 -12.84
CA LEU A 231 5.75 11.58 -12.52
C LEU A 231 4.97 12.38 -13.57
N LEU A 232 5.58 13.30 -14.32
CA LEU A 232 4.86 14.03 -15.39
C LEU A 232 4.29 13.08 -16.44
N ARG A 233 5.11 12.14 -16.94
CA ARG A 233 4.67 11.15 -17.95
C ARG A 233 3.54 10.28 -17.42
N ARG A 234 3.69 9.81 -16.18
CA ARG A 234 2.66 9.01 -15.50
C ARG A 234 1.37 9.80 -15.33
N TYR A 235 1.41 11.01 -14.77
CA TYR A 235 0.23 11.83 -14.55
C TYR A 235 -0.44 12.25 -15.86
N ALA A 236 0.31 12.55 -16.92
CA ALA A 236 -0.26 12.85 -18.23
C ALA A 236 -1.02 11.65 -18.81
N HIS A 237 -0.42 10.45 -18.74
CA HIS A 237 -1.08 9.21 -19.15
C HIS A 237 -2.33 8.92 -18.28
N ASP A 238 -2.20 9.02 -16.96
CA ASP A 238 -3.29 8.77 -16.02
C ASP A 238 -4.43 9.77 -16.21
N ALA A 239 -4.13 11.05 -16.45
CA ALA A 239 -5.13 12.09 -16.71
C ALA A 239 -5.86 11.89 -18.05
N LEU A 240 -5.23 11.26 -19.03
CA LEU A 240 -5.88 10.89 -20.28
C LEU A 240 -6.79 9.67 -20.11
N VAL A 241 -6.31 8.64 -19.40
CA VAL A 241 -6.99 7.34 -19.31
C VAL A 241 -8.09 7.35 -18.25
N PHE A 242 -7.81 7.85 -17.04
CA PHE A 242 -8.70 7.73 -15.89
C PHE A 242 -10.10 8.33 -16.10
N PRO A 243 -10.28 9.52 -16.73
CA PRO A 243 -11.61 10.05 -16.99
C PRO A 243 -12.47 9.13 -17.87
N THR A 244 -11.88 8.51 -18.89
CA THR A 244 -12.59 7.54 -19.75
C THR A 244 -13.03 6.30 -18.97
N VAL A 245 -12.21 5.86 -18.02
CA VAL A 245 -12.52 4.75 -17.11
C VAL A 245 -13.66 5.13 -16.19
N LEU A 246 -13.59 6.31 -15.58
CA LEU A 246 -14.61 6.82 -14.70
C LEU A 246 -15.97 6.95 -15.39
N VAL A 247 -16.02 7.50 -16.61
CA VAL A 247 -17.27 7.62 -17.38
C VAL A 247 -17.85 6.24 -17.68
N LYS A 248 -17.04 5.28 -18.15
CA LYS A 248 -17.51 3.91 -18.41
C LYS A 248 -18.08 3.28 -17.14
N GLU A 249 -17.38 3.40 -16.02
CA GLU A 249 -17.80 2.88 -14.73
C GLU A 249 -19.12 3.52 -14.25
N LEU A 250 -19.28 4.84 -14.42
CA LEU A 250 -20.50 5.57 -14.06
C LEU A 250 -21.70 5.13 -14.92
N VAL A 251 -21.51 4.95 -16.24
CA VAL A 251 -22.55 4.46 -17.14
C VAL A 251 -22.98 3.04 -16.75
N SER A 252 -22.03 2.14 -16.54
CA SER A 252 -22.32 0.77 -16.08
C SER A 252 -23.05 0.74 -14.74
N ASN A 253 -22.65 1.59 -13.78
CA ASN A 253 -23.30 1.70 -12.48
C ASN A 253 -24.73 2.28 -12.60
N ALA A 254 -24.97 3.25 -13.48
CA ALA A 254 -26.30 3.78 -13.73
C ALA A 254 -27.24 2.74 -14.34
N VAL A 255 -26.75 1.95 -15.31
CA VAL A 255 -27.50 0.83 -15.90
C VAL A 255 -27.84 -0.22 -14.84
N ALA A 256 -26.90 -0.55 -13.94
CA ALA A 256 -27.13 -1.52 -12.87
C ALA A 256 -28.13 -1.04 -11.80
N ARG A 257 -28.26 0.28 -11.58
CA ARG A 257 -29.23 0.85 -10.62
C ARG A 257 -30.66 0.97 -11.17
N ASN A 258 -30.82 0.94 -12.49
CA ASN A 258 -32.10 1.05 -13.19
C ASN A 258 -32.72 -0.32 -13.55
N LYS A 259 -32.05 -1.42 -13.19
CA LYS A 259 -32.58 -2.78 -13.24
C LYS A 259 -33.00 -3.22 -11.85
#